data_AF-A0A077DJ10-F1
#
_entry.id   AF-A0A077DJ10-F1
#
_cell.length_a   1.000
_cell.length_b   1.000
_cell.length_c   1.000
_cell.angle_alpha   90.00
_cell.angle_beta   90.00
_cell.angle_gamma   90.00
#
_symmetry.space_group_name_H-M   'P 1'
#
loop_
_entity.id
_entity.type
_entity.pdbx_description
1 polymer ?
#
loop_
_entity_poly.entity_id
_entity_poly.type
_entity_poly.pdbx_seq_one_letter_code
_entity_poly.pdbx_strand_id
1 'polypeptide(L)'
;PRHWQWGGCSEDIRYGEKYSRDFIDVKEDKDTDEGIMNLHNNEAGRRAVRGRMQRVCKCHGMSGSCSVRVCWRRLPQLRVVGDALATRYEGASHVKIVERKRGKNIRKLRPIHADMKKPNKTDLVYLEDSPDYCEPNDELGILGTRGRTCNRTSAGLDGCRLLCCGRGYQTRVRDHEVKCRA
;
A
#
# COMPACT_ATOMS: atom_id res chain seq x y z
N PRO A 1 -7.24 -9.70 37.17
CA PRO A 1 -7.75 -8.33 36.91
C PRO A 1 -6.93 -7.63 35.81
N ARG A 2 -7.55 -6.99 34.82
CA ARG A 2 -6.79 -6.38 33.70
C ARG A 2 -5.92 -5.22 34.24
N HIS A 3 -4.60 -5.36 34.15
CA HIS A 3 -3.58 -4.41 34.62
C HIS A 3 -3.47 -3.13 33.76
N TRP A 4 -4.59 -2.60 33.25
CA TRP A 4 -4.65 -1.33 32.50
C TRP A 4 -6.10 -0.86 32.28
N GLN A 5 -6.28 0.43 32.03
CA GLN A 5 -7.58 1.07 31.76
C GLN A 5 -7.56 1.83 30.42
N TRP A 6 -8.71 1.96 29.77
CA TRP A 6 -8.85 2.85 28.60
C TRP A 6 -8.89 4.31 29.07
N GLY A 7 -8.21 5.20 28.35
CA GLY A 7 -8.23 6.64 28.57
C GLY A 7 -7.47 7.37 27.47
N GLY A 8 -7.06 8.61 27.71
CA GLY A 8 -6.38 9.44 26.70
C GLY A 8 -7.27 9.78 25.50
N CYS A 9 -6.66 10.27 24.42
CA CYS A 9 -7.35 10.56 23.16
C CYS A 9 -7.10 9.41 22.17
N SER A 10 -8.12 8.58 21.94
CA SER A 10 -8.05 7.56 20.89
C SER A 10 -8.40 8.19 19.54
N GLU A 11 -7.55 7.97 18.55
CA GLU A 11 -7.77 8.50 17.20
C GLU A 11 -8.96 7.82 16.52
N ASP A 12 -9.83 8.62 15.89
CA ASP A 12 -11.05 8.14 15.24
C ASP A 12 -10.80 7.70 13.79
N ILE A 13 -10.41 6.44 13.64
CA ILE A 13 -10.23 5.80 12.34
C ILE A 13 -11.53 5.77 11.51
N ARG A 14 -12.72 5.78 12.14
CA ARG A 14 -14.00 5.68 11.41
C ARG A 14 -14.27 6.96 10.66
N TYR A 15 -14.00 8.11 11.28
CA TYR A 15 -14.09 9.40 10.62
C TYR A 15 -13.17 9.47 9.40
N GLY A 16 -11.90 9.08 9.57
CA GLY A 16 -10.93 9.06 8.47
C GLY A 16 -11.32 8.12 7.32
N GLU A 17 -11.81 6.91 7.61
CA GLU A 17 -12.31 6.01 6.58
C GLU A 17 -13.56 6.56 5.88
N LYS A 18 -14.47 7.22 6.60
CA LYS A 18 -15.66 7.85 6.02
C LYS A 18 -15.25 8.95 5.04
N TYR A 19 -14.41 9.89 5.49
CA TYR A 19 -13.92 10.96 4.64
C TYR A 19 -13.20 10.44 3.39
N SER A 20 -12.36 9.40 3.55
CA SER A 20 -11.71 8.75 2.41
C SER A 20 -12.69 8.18 1.39
N ARG A 21 -13.81 7.57 1.84
CA ARG A 21 -14.87 7.10 0.92
C ARG A 21 -15.55 8.28 0.23
N ASP A 22 -15.97 9.27 1.01
CA ASP A 22 -16.73 10.43 0.51
C ASP A 22 -15.90 11.30 -0.45
N PHE A 23 -14.57 11.22 -0.42
CA PHE A 23 -13.67 12.00 -1.27
C PHE A 23 -13.06 11.19 -2.45
N ILE A 24 -12.59 9.97 -2.19
CA ILE A 24 -11.89 9.16 -3.21
C ILE A 24 -12.88 8.35 -4.05
N ASP A 25 -13.84 7.67 -3.41
CA ASP A 25 -14.72 6.72 -4.10
C ASP A 25 -15.76 7.42 -5.00
N VAL A 26 -16.00 8.72 -4.82
CA VAL A 26 -16.95 9.51 -5.63
C VAL A 26 -16.48 9.65 -7.08
N LYS A 27 -15.18 9.52 -7.35
CA LYS A 27 -14.64 9.56 -8.71
C LYS A 27 -14.76 8.23 -9.47
N GLU A 28 -15.12 7.15 -8.78
CA GLU A 28 -15.12 5.80 -9.36
C GLU A 28 -16.49 5.42 -9.92
N ASP A 29 -16.52 5.03 -11.20
CA ASP A 29 -17.73 4.56 -11.85
C ASP A 29 -17.95 3.05 -11.63
N LYS A 30 -18.99 2.70 -10.88
CA LYS A 30 -19.36 1.31 -10.56
C LYS A 30 -19.81 0.50 -11.77
N ASP A 31 -20.14 1.18 -12.87
CA ASP A 31 -20.55 0.56 -14.13
C ASP A 31 -19.37 0.35 -15.09
N THR A 32 -18.14 0.67 -14.67
CA THR A 32 -16.89 0.30 -15.39
C THR A 32 -16.15 -0.84 -14.69
N ASP A 33 -15.33 -1.59 -15.44
CA ASP A 33 -14.50 -2.65 -14.84
C ASP A 33 -13.44 -2.03 -13.91
N GLU A 34 -12.85 -0.92 -14.34
CA GLU A 34 -11.84 -0.13 -13.66
C GLU A 34 -12.38 0.47 -12.37
N GLY A 35 -13.58 1.05 -12.37
CA GLY A 35 -14.15 1.61 -11.15
C GLY A 35 -14.48 0.54 -10.10
N ILE A 36 -14.87 -0.68 -10.52
CA ILE A 36 -15.02 -1.81 -9.59
C ILE A 36 -13.67 -2.21 -8.98
N MET A 37 -12.60 -2.27 -9.79
CA MET A 37 -11.24 -2.54 -9.34
C MET A 37 -10.75 -1.44 -8.36
N ASN A 38 -10.91 -0.17 -8.73
CA ASN A 38 -10.46 0.97 -7.94
C ASN A 38 -11.16 1.02 -6.59
N LEU A 39 -12.48 0.83 -6.54
CA LEU A 39 -13.23 0.75 -5.27
C LEU A 39 -12.74 -0.39 -4.36
N HIS A 40 -12.38 -1.53 -4.93
CA HIS A 40 -11.79 -2.65 -4.18
C HIS A 40 -10.44 -2.26 -3.59
N ASN A 41 -9.54 -1.70 -4.40
CA ASN A 41 -8.19 -1.29 -3.98
C ASN A 41 -8.22 -0.12 -2.97
N ASN A 42 -9.11 0.86 -3.15
CA ASN A 42 -9.33 1.97 -2.21
C ASN A 42 -9.73 1.44 -0.83
N GLU A 43 -10.65 0.48 -0.79
CA GLU A 43 -11.05 -0.14 0.47
C GLU A 43 -9.93 -1.04 1.06
N ALA A 44 -9.13 -1.72 0.23
CA ALA A 44 -7.94 -2.43 0.71
C ALA A 44 -6.95 -1.47 1.39
N GLY A 45 -6.73 -0.28 0.84
CA GLY A 45 -5.96 0.81 1.45
C GLY A 45 -6.51 1.26 2.80
N ARG A 46 -7.81 1.53 2.89
CA ARG A 46 -8.47 1.86 4.18
C ARG A 46 -8.29 0.75 5.22
N ARG A 47 -8.46 -0.52 4.82
CA ARG A 47 -8.21 -1.67 5.69
C ARG A 47 -6.75 -1.80 6.11
N ALA A 48 -5.80 -1.42 5.25
CA ALA A 48 -4.39 -1.45 5.59
C ALA A 48 -4.07 -0.50 6.76
N VAL A 49 -4.70 0.68 6.81
CA VAL A 49 -4.61 1.62 7.94
C VAL A 49 -5.34 1.07 9.16
N ARG A 50 -6.63 0.74 9.04
CA ARG A 50 -7.46 0.30 10.19
C ARG A 50 -6.94 -0.98 10.85
N GLY A 51 -6.46 -1.93 10.04
CA GLY A 51 -5.89 -3.19 10.53
C GLY A 51 -4.61 -3.01 11.34
N ARG A 52 -3.97 -1.82 11.28
CA ARG A 52 -2.70 -1.50 11.94
C ARG A 52 -2.82 -0.49 13.07
N MET A 53 -4.04 -0.14 13.49
CA MET A 53 -4.26 0.69 14.68
C MET A 53 -3.57 0.08 15.90
N GLN A 54 -2.70 0.85 16.54
CA GLN A 54 -1.89 0.40 17.67
C GLN A 54 -2.56 0.76 18.99
N ARG A 55 -2.56 -0.16 19.97
CA ARG A 55 -2.83 0.18 21.36
C ARG A 55 -1.53 0.61 22.00
N VAL A 56 -1.42 1.89 22.35
CA VAL A 56 -0.30 2.43 23.11
C VAL A 56 -0.73 2.71 24.53
N CYS A 57 0.20 2.61 25.47
CA CYS A 57 -0.07 2.79 26.89
C CYS A 57 0.98 3.70 27.52
N LYS A 58 0.56 4.51 28.49
CA LYS A 58 1.45 5.27 29.38
C LYS A 58 1.34 4.73 30.80
N CYS A 59 2.48 4.54 31.44
CA CYS A 59 2.58 4.10 32.83
C CYS A 59 2.55 5.31 33.77
N HIS A 60 1.80 5.18 34.87
CA HIS A 60 1.51 6.25 35.82
C HIS A 60 1.75 5.82 37.29
N GLY A 61 2.43 4.70 37.53
CA GLY A 61 2.77 4.25 38.88
C GLY A 61 3.91 5.08 39.50
N MET A 62 4.07 4.94 40.82
CA MET A 62 5.16 5.57 41.59
C MET A 62 6.51 5.33 40.90
N SER A 63 7.31 6.39 40.77
CA SER A 63 8.62 6.39 40.10
C SER A 63 8.60 5.88 38.65
N GLY A 64 7.48 6.04 37.94
CA GLY A 64 7.32 5.59 36.56
C GLY A 64 6.97 4.11 36.41
N SER A 65 6.63 3.43 37.50
CA SER A 65 6.23 2.02 37.46
C SER A 65 4.93 1.81 36.67
N CYS A 66 4.75 0.62 36.10
CA CYS A 66 3.55 0.28 35.29
C CYS A 66 2.44 -0.41 36.10
N SER A 67 2.42 -0.22 37.43
CA SER A 67 1.37 -0.75 38.30
C SER A 67 -0.02 -0.23 37.91
N VAL A 68 -0.08 1.04 37.47
CA VAL A 68 -1.21 1.65 36.78
C VAL A 68 -0.74 2.10 35.41
N ARG A 69 -1.48 1.74 34.36
CA ARG A 69 -1.25 2.25 33.01
C ARG A 69 -2.57 2.51 32.27
N VAL A 70 -2.57 3.58 31.50
CA VAL A 70 -3.70 4.04 30.70
C VAL A 70 -3.36 3.84 29.23
N CYS A 71 -4.26 3.25 28.46
CA CYS A 71 -4.03 2.97 27.05
C CYS A 71 -5.06 3.67 26.15
N TRP A 72 -4.65 4.01 24.93
CA TRP A 72 -5.47 4.57 23.86
C TRP A 72 -5.10 3.94 22.52
N ARG A 73 -5.94 4.16 21.50
CA ARG A 73 -5.64 3.76 20.13
C ARG A 73 -4.97 4.90 19.38
N ARG A 74 -3.91 4.59 18.65
CA ARG A 74 -3.25 5.50 17.72
C ARG A 74 -3.06 4.88 16.35
N LEU A 75 -2.92 5.72 15.35
CA LEU A 75 -2.58 5.37 13.99
C LEU A 75 -1.15 4.80 13.94
N PRO A 76 -0.91 3.86 13.01
CA PRO A 76 0.45 3.45 12.70
C PRO A 76 1.22 4.60 12.05
N GLN A 77 2.55 4.53 12.09
CA GLN A 77 3.37 5.35 11.19
C GLN A 77 3.05 4.97 9.74
N LEU A 78 2.97 5.98 8.85
CA LEU A 78 2.60 5.76 7.46
C LEU A 78 3.51 4.76 6.74
N ARG A 79 4.81 4.73 7.09
CA ARG A 79 5.76 3.74 6.56
C ARG A 79 5.29 2.30 6.77
N VAL A 80 4.77 1.97 7.95
CA VAL A 80 4.26 0.62 8.25
C VAL A 80 3.04 0.25 7.40
N VAL A 81 2.23 1.26 7.02
CA VAL A 81 1.13 1.06 6.07
C VAL A 81 1.66 0.90 4.65
N GLY A 82 2.65 1.71 4.26
CA GLY A 82 3.32 1.64 2.96
C GLY A 82 3.97 0.29 2.71
N ASP A 83 4.81 -0.18 3.64
CA ASP A 83 5.49 -1.49 3.55
C ASP A 83 4.47 -2.63 3.40
N ALA A 84 3.36 -2.53 4.14
CA ALA A 84 2.28 -3.48 4.06
C ALA A 84 1.55 -3.47 2.72
N LEU A 85 1.30 -2.29 2.15
CA LEU A 85 0.69 -2.17 0.83
C LEU A 85 1.66 -2.61 -0.27
N ALA A 86 2.96 -2.35 -0.12
CA ALA A 86 4.00 -2.85 -1.02
C ALA A 86 4.02 -4.39 -1.06
N THR A 87 3.91 -5.04 0.10
CA THR A 87 3.77 -6.51 0.16
C THR A 87 2.49 -6.99 -0.56
N ARG A 88 1.39 -6.22 -0.47
CA ARG A 88 0.14 -6.55 -1.19
C ARG A 88 0.23 -6.29 -2.68
N TYR A 89 1.05 -5.34 -3.09
CA TYR A 89 1.33 -5.01 -4.49
C TYR A 89 2.13 -6.13 -5.15
N GLU A 90 3.20 -6.62 -4.51
CA GLU A 90 4.00 -7.75 -5.01
C GLU A 90 3.18 -9.04 -5.16
N GLY A 91 2.15 -9.22 -4.31
CA GLY A 91 1.23 -10.35 -4.34
C GLY A 91 -0.16 -10.03 -4.89
N ALA A 92 -0.30 -8.96 -5.69
CA ALA A 92 -1.59 -8.54 -6.24
C ALA A 92 -2.17 -9.62 -7.17
N SER A 93 -3.50 -9.75 -7.18
CA SER A 93 -4.19 -10.78 -7.97
C SER A 93 -4.65 -10.24 -9.32
N HIS A 94 -4.29 -10.93 -10.41
CA HIS A 94 -4.85 -10.68 -11.73
C HIS A 94 -6.29 -11.18 -11.80
N VAL A 95 -7.22 -10.27 -12.08
CA VAL A 95 -8.65 -10.57 -12.06
C VAL A 95 -9.33 -10.15 -13.36
N LYS A 96 -10.51 -10.72 -13.58
CA LYS A 96 -11.46 -10.31 -14.60
C LYS A 96 -12.82 -10.04 -13.96
N ILE A 97 -13.63 -9.24 -14.63
CA ILE A 97 -15.02 -9.05 -14.24
C ILE A 97 -15.87 -10.18 -14.83
N VAL A 98 -16.70 -10.78 -13.98
CA VAL A 98 -17.74 -11.71 -14.40
C VAL A 98 -19.10 -11.18 -14.03
N GLU A 99 -20.00 -11.21 -15.00
CA GLU A 99 -21.38 -10.80 -14.84
C GLU A 99 -22.25 -12.01 -14.51
N ARG A 100 -23.12 -11.87 -13.50
CA ARG A 100 -24.16 -12.86 -13.22
C ARG A 100 -25.53 -12.22 -13.38
N LYS A 101 -26.31 -12.75 -14.32
CA LYS A 101 -27.73 -12.41 -14.50
C LYS A 101 -28.57 -13.26 -13.54
N ARG A 102 -28.81 -12.75 -12.33
CA ARG A 102 -29.76 -13.35 -11.37
C ARG A 102 -30.58 -12.24 -10.70
N GLY A 103 -31.58 -11.73 -11.41
CA GLY A 103 -32.51 -10.68 -10.95
C GLY A 103 -31.94 -9.26 -10.85
N LYS A 104 -30.62 -9.12 -10.64
CA LYS A 104 -29.83 -7.90 -10.84
C LYS A 104 -28.56 -8.26 -11.62
N ASN A 105 -28.07 -7.34 -12.46
CA ASN A 105 -26.76 -7.48 -13.09
C ASN A 105 -25.70 -7.28 -12.01
N ILE A 106 -25.15 -8.38 -11.48
CA ILE A 106 -24.10 -8.31 -10.46
C ILE A 106 -22.75 -8.59 -11.13
N ARG A 107 -21.93 -7.56 -11.22
CA ARG A 107 -20.54 -7.62 -11.70
C ARG A 107 -19.62 -7.94 -10.53
N LYS A 108 -18.72 -8.91 -10.69
CA LYS A 108 -17.81 -9.37 -9.62
C LYS A 108 -16.41 -9.62 -10.15
N LEU A 109 -15.41 -9.20 -9.38
CA LEU A 109 -14.02 -9.56 -9.58
C LEU A 109 -13.80 -11.05 -9.29
N ARG A 110 -13.17 -11.75 -10.22
CA ARG A 110 -12.72 -13.14 -10.08
C ARG A 110 -11.30 -13.28 -10.64
N PRO A 111 -10.48 -14.18 -10.07
CA PRO A 111 -9.19 -14.50 -10.68
C PRO A 111 -9.35 -14.91 -12.15
N ILE A 112 -8.36 -14.59 -12.98
CA ILE A 112 -8.38 -14.98 -14.39
C ILE A 112 -8.44 -16.50 -14.55
N HIS A 113 -7.62 -17.21 -13.77
CA HIS A 113 -7.52 -18.66 -13.74
C HIS A 113 -8.21 -19.25 -12.51
N ALA A 114 -8.84 -20.42 -12.65
CA ALA A 114 -9.70 -21.00 -11.61
C ALA A 114 -8.93 -21.63 -10.43
N ASP A 115 -7.68 -22.00 -10.65
CA ASP A 115 -6.72 -22.51 -9.68
C ASP A 115 -6.15 -21.40 -8.77
N MET A 116 -6.24 -20.15 -9.21
CA MET A 116 -5.80 -19.01 -8.42
C MET A 116 -6.75 -18.72 -7.25
N LYS A 117 -6.17 -18.37 -6.11
CA LYS A 117 -6.93 -18.00 -4.91
C LYS A 117 -7.76 -16.74 -5.18
N LYS A 118 -9.02 -16.78 -4.77
CA LYS A 118 -9.89 -15.60 -4.83
C LYS A 118 -9.33 -14.47 -3.94
N PRO A 119 -9.20 -13.24 -4.44
CA PRO A 119 -8.69 -12.12 -3.64
C PRO A 119 -9.64 -11.82 -2.49
N ASN A 120 -9.03 -11.53 -1.34
CA ASN A 120 -9.75 -11.05 -0.18
C ASN A 120 -9.88 -9.52 -0.22
N LYS A 121 -10.57 -8.98 0.78
CA LYS A 121 -10.88 -7.57 0.96
C LYS A 121 -9.67 -6.67 1.29
N THR A 122 -8.51 -7.26 1.57
CA THR A 122 -7.23 -6.61 1.90
C THR A 122 -6.15 -6.83 0.84
N ASP A 123 -6.42 -7.67 -0.16
CA ASP A 123 -5.52 -7.91 -1.28
C ASP A 123 -5.76 -6.84 -2.35
N LEU A 124 -4.70 -6.45 -3.05
CA LEU A 124 -4.79 -5.60 -4.22
C LEU A 124 -5.09 -6.45 -5.46
N VAL A 125 -5.81 -5.87 -6.42
CA VAL A 125 -6.19 -6.54 -7.66
C VAL A 125 -5.92 -5.64 -8.85
N TYR A 126 -5.66 -6.25 -10.00
CA TYR A 126 -5.46 -5.55 -11.27
C TYR A 126 -6.15 -6.29 -12.41
N LEU A 127 -6.53 -5.55 -13.46
CA LEU A 127 -7.22 -6.08 -14.64
C LEU A 127 -6.27 -6.32 -15.81
N GLU A 128 -5.30 -5.43 -15.99
CA GLU A 128 -4.39 -5.41 -17.15
C GLU A 128 -2.94 -5.57 -16.73
N ASP A 129 -2.15 -6.24 -17.57
CA ASP A 129 -0.71 -6.37 -17.34
C ASP A 129 -0.01 -5.01 -17.42
N SER A 130 1.01 -4.85 -16.60
CA SER A 130 1.79 -3.60 -16.60
C SER A 130 2.62 -3.48 -17.88
N PRO A 131 2.75 -2.27 -18.45
CA PRO A 131 3.58 -2.04 -19.62
C PRO A 131 5.07 -2.18 -19.29
N ASP A 132 5.91 -2.17 -20.33
CA ASP A 132 7.35 -2.01 -20.14
C ASP A 132 7.67 -0.55 -19.77
N TYR A 133 8.38 -0.38 -18.65
CA TYR A 133 8.79 0.92 -18.12
C TYR A 133 10.22 1.31 -18.53
N CYS A 134 10.91 0.49 -19.32
CA CYS A 134 12.31 0.69 -19.67
C CYS A 134 12.57 1.89 -20.57
N GLU A 135 11.77 2.05 -21.63
CA GLU A 135 11.87 3.13 -22.61
C GLU A 135 10.77 4.17 -22.38
N PRO A 136 10.99 5.44 -22.78
CA PRO A 136 9.98 6.47 -22.67
C PRO A 136 8.79 6.18 -23.61
N ASN A 137 7.58 6.40 -23.11
CA ASN A 137 6.34 6.34 -23.85
C ASN A 137 5.41 7.47 -23.34
N ASP A 138 5.27 8.52 -24.14
CA ASP A 138 4.50 9.72 -23.77
C ASP A 138 2.99 9.46 -23.69
N GLU A 139 2.46 8.53 -24.48
CA GLU A 139 1.02 8.18 -24.47
C GLU A 139 0.61 7.55 -23.13
N LEU A 140 1.51 6.74 -22.54
CA LEU A 140 1.31 6.11 -21.24
C LEU A 140 1.91 6.90 -20.08
N GLY A 141 2.53 8.07 -20.34
CA GLY A 141 3.20 8.88 -19.33
C GLY A 141 4.44 8.21 -18.71
N ILE A 142 5.09 7.30 -19.43
CA ILE A 142 6.27 6.57 -18.99
C ILE A 142 7.52 7.35 -19.40
N LEU A 143 8.36 7.73 -18.44
CA LEU A 143 9.58 8.51 -18.73
C LEU A 143 10.79 7.64 -19.12
N GLY A 144 10.68 6.32 -19.00
CA GLY A 144 11.80 5.38 -19.12
C GLY A 144 12.72 5.39 -17.90
N THR A 145 13.78 4.57 -17.94
CA THR A 145 14.73 4.43 -16.82
C THR A 145 16.09 5.08 -17.03
N ARG A 146 16.27 5.80 -18.14
CA ARG A 146 17.54 6.50 -18.44
C ARG A 146 17.82 7.60 -17.42
N GLY A 147 19.08 7.74 -17.01
CA GLY A 147 19.50 8.75 -16.03
C GLY A 147 19.16 8.45 -14.57
N ARG A 148 18.49 7.32 -14.27
CA ARG A 148 18.23 6.90 -12.89
C ARG A 148 19.48 6.35 -12.22
N THR A 149 19.69 6.70 -10.95
CA THR A 149 20.73 6.09 -10.11
C THR A 149 20.39 4.63 -9.85
N CYS A 150 21.36 3.75 -10.08
CA CYS A 150 21.23 2.31 -9.84
C CYS A 150 22.27 1.81 -8.85
N ASN A 151 21.99 0.67 -8.23
CA ASN A 151 22.89 -0.01 -7.33
C ASN A 151 23.63 -1.14 -8.05
N ARG A 152 24.97 -1.06 -8.15
CA ARG A 152 25.76 -2.07 -8.86
C ARG A 152 25.76 -3.43 -8.15
N THR A 153 25.66 -3.45 -6.82
CA THR A 153 25.77 -4.70 -6.04
C THR A 153 24.43 -5.39 -5.82
N SER A 154 23.30 -4.74 -6.14
CA SER A 154 21.97 -5.34 -5.99
C SER A 154 21.60 -6.24 -7.17
N ALA A 155 20.99 -7.38 -6.87
CA ALA A 155 20.36 -8.26 -7.84
C ALA A 155 18.86 -7.94 -8.06
N GLY A 156 18.28 -7.05 -7.24
CA GLY A 156 16.88 -6.65 -7.29
C GLY A 156 16.58 -5.56 -8.32
N LEU A 157 15.37 -5.00 -8.27
CA LEU A 157 14.89 -3.96 -9.21
C LEU A 157 15.69 -2.65 -9.15
N ASP A 158 16.36 -2.36 -8.04
CA ASP A 158 17.31 -1.25 -7.90
C ASP A 158 18.68 -1.55 -8.52
N GLY A 159 18.93 -2.81 -8.87
CA GLY A 159 20.15 -3.30 -9.49
C GLY A 159 20.36 -2.70 -10.88
N CYS A 160 21.59 -2.27 -11.20
CA CYS A 160 21.89 -1.68 -12.51
C CYS A 160 21.56 -2.59 -13.70
N ARG A 161 21.59 -3.93 -13.52
CA ARG A 161 21.20 -4.88 -14.57
C ARG A 161 19.73 -4.76 -14.95
N LEU A 162 18.85 -4.71 -13.94
CA LEU A 162 17.39 -4.66 -14.14
C LEU A 162 16.93 -3.22 -14.40
N LEU A 163 17.36 -2.26 -13.59
CA LEU A 163 16.93 -0.87 -13.71
C LEU A 163 17.35 -0.24 -15.04
N CYS A 164 18.54 -0.55 -15.54
CA CYS A 164 19.02 -0.03 -16.83
C CYS A 164 18.64 -0.90 -18.02
N CYS A 165 17.84 -1.96 -17.80
CA CYS A 165 17.28 -2.82 -18.85
C CYS A 165 18.34 -3.38 -19.81
N GLY A 166 19.50 -3.77 -19.27
CA GLY A 166 20.61 -4.30 -20.07
C GLY A 166 21.41 -3.29 -20.91
N ARG A 167 21.03 -2.00 -20.94
CA ARG A 167 21.72 -0.95 -21.74
C ARG A 167 23.10 -0.53 -21.19
N GLY A 168 23.52 -1.09 -20.06
CA GLY A 168 24.72 -0.68 -19.33
C GLY A 168 24.48 0.53 -18.41
N TYR A 169 25.52 0.95 -17.70
CA TYR A 169 25.47 2.07 -16.76
C TYR A 169 26.81 2.80 -16.71
N GLN A 170 26.78 4.08 -16.33
CA GLN A 170 27.96 4.89 -16.08
C GLN A 170 28.16 5.07 -14.57
N THR A 171 29.40 4.98 -14.10
CA THR A 171 29.76 5.28 -12.71
C THR A 171 30.34 6.69 -12.64
N ARG A 172 29.85 7.51 -11.71
CA ARG A 172 30.37 8.84 -11.42
C ARG A 172 30.65 8.96 -9.93
N VAL A 173 31.85 9.43 -9.58
CA VAL A 173 32.21 9.73 -8.19
C VAL A 173 31.79 11.17 -7.90
N ARG A 174 31.18 11.39 -6.72
CA ARG A 174 30.78 12.72 -6.24
C ARG A 174 31.21 12.85 -4.79
N ASP A 175 31.85 13.97 -4.48
CA ASP A 175 32.14 14.34 -3.10
C ASP A 175 30.91 14.98 -2.46
N HIS A 176 30.62 14.60 -1.23
CA HIS A 176 29.50 15.10 -0.46
C HIS A 176 29.99 15.55 0.91
N GLU A 177 29.75 16.80 1.27
CA GLU A 177 30.01 17.30 2.62
C GLU A 177 28.88 16.85 3.55
N VAL A 178 29.24 16.06 4.57
CA VAL A 178 28.32 15.62 5.61
C VAL A 178 28.89 15.95 6.98
N LYS A 179 28.01 16.25 7.95
CA LYS A 179 28.43 16.38 9.34
C LYS A 179 28.95 15.04 9.84
N CYS A 180 30.26 14.97 10.07
CA CYS A 180 30.91 13.84 10.71
C CYS A 180 31.36 14.24 12.12
N ARG A 181 31.50 13.25 13.02
CA ARG A 181 32.19 13.46 14.30
C ARG A 181 33.68 13.41 14.01
N ALA A 182 34.40 14.46 14.42
CA ALA A 182 35.85 14.48 14.43
C ALA A 182 36.40 13.60 15.55
#